data_AF-A0A9P1ASG4-F1
#
_entry.id   AF-A0A9P1ASG4-F1
#
_cell.length_a   1.000
_cell.length_b   1.000
_cell.length_c   1.000
_cell.angle_alpha   90.00
_cell.angle_beta   90.00
_cell.angle_gamma   90.00
#
_symmetry.space_group_name_H-M   'P 1'
#
loop_
_entity.id
_entity.type
_entity.pdbx_description
1 polymer ?
#
loop_
_entity_poly.entity_id
_entity_poly.type
_entity_poly.pdbx_seq_one_letter_code
_entity_poly.pdbx_strand_id
1 'polypeptide(L)'
;MRRFLSSVHSSQPKLYEKLVKFETEKGKIVDLAAVYEDSLSAGSALGTVVGFHGSPGSHKDFKYIRHRLDDMGIRFIGVNYPGFKHTTTYPGQCHGNVERQRYSEALLNELDVQGKDRGRRETGVVELRAQETAEKGWRRSDVSFAQNSRVKVKDGEEAIAVIRTVQKCDLEKQLEHILKLNDMKTKTMITFGGRDHVVEKEIIFEALQKYKGLKHFSFKKDISDEERREIIGIFKDHKGASVFVASDNHFQNKKRADLVAEAVQSMLVH
;
A
#
# COMPACT_ATOMS: atom_id res chain seq x y z
N MET A 1 -6.96 -38.68 -0.84
CA MET A 1 -7.00 -37.31 -1.41
C MET A 1 -5.61 -36.69 -1.32
N ARG A 2 -4.88 -36.61 -2.44
CA ARG A 2 -3.57 -35.95 -2.52
C ARG A 2 -3.79 -34.44 -2.62
N ARG A 3 -3.23 -33.66 -1.69
CA ARG A 3 -3.11 -32.21 -1.80
C ARG A 3 -2.21 -31.89 -3.01
N PHE A 4 -2.77 -31.25 -4.02
CA PHE A 4 -1.95 -30.57 -5.04
C PHE A 4 -1.25 -29.41 -4.34
N LEU A 5 0.02 -29.61 -3.98
CA LEU A 5 0.94 -28.51 -3.73
C LEU A 5 1.34 -27.99 -5.12
N SER A 6 0.67 -26.94 -5.59
CA SER A 6 1.19 -26.17 -6.71
C SER A 6 2.57 -25.66 -6.31
N SER A 7 3.62 -26.08 -7.02
CA SER A 7 4.95 -25.52 -6.81
C SER A 7 4.86 -24.02 -7.13
N VAL A 8 4.90 -23.19 -6.10
CA VAL A 8 4.99 -21.74 -6.27
C VAL A 8 6.33 -21.44 -6.94
N HIS A 9 6.32 -21.25 -8.26
CA HIS A 9 7.46 -20.71 -8.98
C HIS A 9 7.55 -19.22 -8.63
N SER A 10 8.21 -18.94 -7.50
CA SER A 10 8.52 -17.58 -7.12
C SER A 10 9.57 -17.05 -8.10
N SER A 11 9.15 -16.32 -9.15
CA SER A 11 10.11 -15.52 -9.91
C SER A 11 10.70 -14.48 -8.97
N GLN A 12 12.03 -14.36 -8.94
CA GLN A 12 12.68 -13.35 -8.11
C GLN A 12 12.17 -11.95 -8.45
N PRO A 13 12.05 -11.05 -7.44
CA PRO A 13 11.62 -9.68 -7.70
C PRO A 13 12.58 -9.02 -8.67
N LYS A 14 12.05 -8.55 -9.80
CA LYS A 14 12.83 -7.85 -10.82
C LYS A 14 12.88 -6.37 -10.45
N LEU A 15 14.01 -5.96 -9.91
CA LEU A 15 14.26 -4.55 -9.58
C LEU A 15 14.80 -3.81 -10.80
N TYR A 16 14.28 -2.59 -10.97
CA TYR A 16 14.64 -1.68 -12.04
C TYR A 16 14.99 -0.31 -11.45
N GLU A 17 15.73 0.45 -12.24
CA GLU A 17 16.05 1.84 -11.93
C GLU A 17 15.50 2.76 -13.02
N LYS A 18 15.00 3.92 -12.60
CA LYS A 18 14.53 4.97 -13.51
C LYS A 18 14.88 6.32 -12.93
N LEU A 19 15.48 7.19 -13.74
CA LEU A 19 15.71 8.57 -13.33
C LEU A 19 14.36 9.30 -13.27
N VAL A 20 14.02 9.87 -12.12
CA VAL A 20 12.81 10.64 -11.91
C VAL A 20 13.17 12.05 -11.47
N LYS A 21 12.34 13.00 -11.87
CA LYS A 21 12.49 14.41 -11.52
C LYS A 21 11.24 14.92 -10.82
N PHE A 22 11.40 15.49 -9.64
CA PHE A 22 10.28 16.03 -8.87
C PHE A 22 10.72 17.24 -8.02
N GLU A 23 9.74 18.05 -7.62
CA GLU A 23 9.96 19.23 -6.80
C GLU A 23 9.70 18.91 -5.32
N THR A 24 10.58 19.33 -4.43
CA THR A 24 10.38 19.20 -2.97
C THR A 24 9.37 20.22 -2.44
N GLU A 25 8.86 20.05 -1.23
CA GLU A 25 7.96 21.03 -0.58
C GLU A 25 8.57 22.46 -0.52
N LYS A 26 9.91 22.57 -0.53
CA LYS A 26 10.63 23.85 -0.50
C LYS A 26 10.96 24.42 -1.89
N GLY A 27 10.39 23.85 -2.96
CA GLY A 27 10.59 24.32 -4.33
C GLY A 27 11.91 23.89 -4.99
N LYS A 28 12.72 23.07 -4.31
CA LYS A 28 13.96 22.54 -4.90
C LYS A 28 13.64 21.35 -5.80
N ILE A 29 14.19 21.37 -7.01
CA ILE A 29 14.15 20.25 -7.95
C ILE A 29 15.14 19.16 -7.54
N VAL A 30 14.68 17.91 -7.56
CA VAL A 30 15.46 16.72 -7.26
C VAL A 30 15.43 15.81 -8.49
N ASP A 31 16.62 15.41 -8.94
CA ASP A 31 16.82 14.33 -9.89
C ASP A 31 17.32 13.10 -9.11
N LEU A 32 16.61 11.98 -9.20
CA LEU A 32 16.88 10.80 -8.37
C LEU A 32 16.71 9.51 -9.17
N ALA A 33 17.63 8.56 -9.01
CA ALA A 33 17.46 7.19 -9.51
C ALA A 33 16.47 6.44 -8.60
N ALA A 34 15.21 6.34 -9.03
CA ALA A 34 14.17 5.60 -8.33
C ALA A 34 14.38 4.09 -8.53
N VAL A 35 14.42 3.32 -7.44
CA VAL A 35 14.47 1.86 -7.48
C VAL A 35 13.07 1.29 -7.23
N TYR A 36 12.59 0.43 -8.11
CA TYR A 36 11.24 -0.15 -8.02
C TYR A 36 11.23 -1.61 -8.48
N GLU A 37 10.24 -2.39 -8.02
CA GLU A 37 9.95 -3.71 -8.58
C GLU A 37 8.96 -3.58 -9.74
N ASP A 38 9.18 -4.31 -10.83
CA ASP A 38 8.19 -4.46 -11.90
C ASP A 38 8.06 -5.93 -12.35
N SER A 39 6.84 -6.39 -12.22
CA SER A 39 6.37 -7.75 -12.48
C SER A 39 6.39 -8.13 -13.95
N LEU A 40 5.79 -7.26 -14.77
CA LEU A 40 5.44 -7.48 -16.16
C LEU A 40 5.68 -6.15 -16.87
N SER A 41 6.95 -5.81 -17.10
CA SER A 41 7.35 -4.51 -17.66
C SER A 41 6.81 -4.25 -19.07
N ALA A 42 6.43 -5.29 -19.81
CA ALA A 42 5.75 -5.20 -21.09
C ALA A 42 4.26 -4.79 -20.97
N GLY A 43 3.72 -4.72 -19.74
CA GLY A 43 2.30 -4.45 -19.48
C GLY A 43 1.51 -5.70 -19.09
N SER A 44 0.25 -5.49 -18.75
CA SER A 44 -0.75 -6.54 -18.49
C SER A 44 -2.06 -6.15 -19.18
N ALA A 45 -2.73 -7.15 -19.76
CA ALA A 45 -4.04 -6.98 -20.38
C ALA A 45 -5.18 -6.79 -19.35
N LEU A 46 -4.97 -7.20 -18.09
CA LEU A 46 -5.96 -7.04 -17.01
C LEU A 46 -5.82 -5.70 -16.30
N GLY A 47 -4.58 -5.26 -16.05
CA GLY A 47 -4.33 -4.01 -15.36
C GLY A 47 -3.02 -3.99 -14.59
N THR A 48 -2.78 -2.87 -13.91
CA THR A 48 -1.56 -2.63 -13.13
C THR A 48 -1.92 -2.39 -11.67
N VAL A 49 -1.14 -2.93 -10.76
CA VAL A 49 -1.26 -2.71 -9.33
C VAL A 49 -0.02 -1.99 -8.85
N VAL A 50 -0.20 -0.87 -8.15
CA VAL A 50 0.92 -0.12 -7.57
C VAL A 50 0.91 -0.30 -6.06
N GLY A 51 2.00 -0.85 -5.53
CA GLY A 51 2.22 -1.04 -4.10
C GLY A 51 3.02 0.10 -3.49
N PHE A 52 2.43 0.80 -2.52
CA PHE A 52 3.08 1.84 -1.72
C PHE A 52 3.31 1.35 -0.29
N HIS A 53 4.56 1.12 0.08
CA HIS A 53 4.90 0.65 1.42
C HIS A 53 4.79 1.75 2.48
N GLY A 54 4.56 1.35 3.73
CA GLY A 54 4.61 2.21 4.92
C GLY A 54 6.06 2.51 5.36
N SER A 55 6.27 2.84 6.63
CA SER A 55 7.58 3.23 7.14
C SER A 55 7.95 2.53 8.44
N PRO A 56 9.09 1.80 8.51
CA PRO A 56 9.96 1.44 7.39
C PRO A 56 9.28 0.44 6.45
N GLY A 57 9.73 0.36 5.20
CA GLY A 57 9.12 -0.55 4.24
C GLY A 57 9.90 -0.70 2.94
N SER A 58 9.38 -1.53 2.03
CA SER A 58 9.90 -1.71 0.67
C SER A 58 8.88 -2.50 -0.17
N HIS A 59 9.15 -2.70 -1.47
CA HIS A 59 8.39 -3.63 -2.33
C HIS A 59 8.16 -5.02 -1.68
N LYS A 60 9.10 -5.49 -0.84
CA LYS A 60 8.99 -6.79 -0.14
C LYS A 60 7.80 -6.91 0.80
N ASP A 61 7.17 -5.82 1.20
CA ASP A 61 5.97 -5.84 2.05
C ASP A 61 4.77 -6.45 1.31
N PHE A 62 4.83 -6.44 -0.02
CA PHE A 62 3.80 -6.97 -0.90
C PHE A 62 4.11 -8.38 -1.41
N LYS A 63 5.25 -9.00 -1.04
CA LYS A 63 5.71 -10.28 -1.62
C LYS A 63 4.65 -11.40 -1.61
N TYR A 64 3.76 -11.42 -0.62
CA TYR A 64 2.71 -12.43 -0.54
C TYR A 64 1.57 -12.16 -1.54
N ILE A 65 1.16 -10.91 -1.72
CA ILE A 65 0.14 -10.52 -2.70
C ILE A 65 0.72 -10.57 -4.12
N ARG A 66 1.95 -10.09 -4.27
CA ARG A 66 2.74 -10.03 -5.51
C ARG A 66 2.66 -11.32 -6.33
N HIS A 67 2.96 -12.47 -5.71
CA HIS A 67 2.97 -13.75 -6.42
C HIS A 67 1.60 -14.15 -6.95
N ARG A 68 0.53 -13.84 -6.21
CA ARG A 68 -0.84 -14.12 -6.64
C ARG A 68 -1.23 -13.25 -7.83
N LEU A 69 -0.77 -12.00 -7.86
CA LEU A 69 -1.00 -11.10 -8.98
C LEU A 69 -0.28 -11.59 -10.25
N ASP A 70 0.95 -12.12 -10.14
CA ASP A 70 1.63 -12.77 -11.28
C ASP A 70 0.84 -13.96 -11.80
N ASP A 71 0.39 -14.85 -10.91
CA ASP A 71 -0.38 -16.04 -11.29
C ASP A 71 -1.70 -15.64 -11.99
N MET A 72 -2.25 -14.47 -11.67
CA MET A 72 -3.43 -13.88 -12.31
C MET A 72 -3.10 -13.10 -13.59
N GLY A 73 -1.83 -12.94 -13.97
CA GLY A 73 -1.42 -12.13 -15.12
C GLY A 73 -1.59 -10.62 -14.93
N ILE A 74 -1.67 -10.14 -13.69
CA ILE A 74 -1.81 -8.72 -13.33
C ILE A 74 -0.41 -8.13 -13.08
N ARG A 75 -0.09 -7.01 -13.74
CA ARG A 75 1.20 -6.34 -13.54
C ARG A 75 1.25 -5.73 -12.16
N PHE A 76 2.31 -5.97 -11.41
CA PHE A 76 2.59 -5.28 -10.15
C PHE A 76 3.82 -4.37 -10.25
N ILE A 77 3.71 -3.16 -9.71
CA ILE A 77 4.80 -2.20 -9.52
C ILE A 77 4.96 -1.92 -8.02
N GLY A 78 6.11 -2.30 -7.46
CA GLY A 78 6.45 -2.06 -6.05
C GLY A 78 7.36 -0.85 -5.91
N VAL A 79 6.82 0.28 -5.44
CA VAL A 79 7.60 1.52 -5.27
C VAL A 79 8.50 1.38 -4.05
N ASN A 80 9.80 1.70 -4.14
CA ASN A 80 10.64 1.91 -2.95
C ASN A 80 10.88 3.41 -2.76
N TYR A 81 10.43 3.95 -1.62
CA TYR A 81 10.57 5.36 -1.30
C TYR A 81 12.03 5.74 -1.00
N PRO A 82 12.46 6.98 -1.34
CA PRO A 82 13.81 7.44 -1.03
C PRO A 82 14.12 7.37 0.46
N GLY A 83 15.35 6.96 0.80
CA GLY A 83 15.80 6.78 2.19
C GLY A 83 15.38 5.46 2.83
N PHE A 84 14.66 4.58 2.12
CA PHE A 84 14.31 3.24 2.60
C PHE A 84 14.95 2.15 1.73
N LYS A 85 15.83 1.36 2.34
CA LYS A 85 16.55 0.20 1.76
C LYS A 85 17.23 0.46 0.40
N HIS A 86 16.45 0.55 -0.68
CA HIS A 86 16.88 0.49 -2.08
C HIS A 86 17.08 1.86 -2.72
N THR A 87 16.14 2.79 -2.57
CA THR A 87 16.25 4.13 -3.16
C THR A 87 17.05 5.02 -2.21
N THR A 88 18.10 5.68 -2.74
CA THR A 88 18.98 6.55 -1.95
C THR A 88 18.24 7.79 -1.43
N THR A 89 18.77 8.39 -0.35
CA THR A 89 18.27 9.67 0.17
C THR A 89 18.68 10.83 -0.72
N TYR A 90 18.03 11.99 -0.56
CA TYR A 90 18.42 13.23 -1.22
C TYR A 90 18.54 14.41 -0.23
N PRO A 91 19.38 15.43 -0.52
CA PRO A 91 19.57 16.55 0.39
C PRO A 91 18.27 17.33 0.66
N GLY A 92 17.90 17.43 1.93
CA GLY A 92 16.70 18.14 2.37
C GLY A 92 15.44 17.28 2.46
N GLN A 93 15.53 15.97 2.25
CA GLN A 93 14.40 15.05 2.36
C GLN A 93 13.71 15.13 3.74
N CYS A 94 12.40 15.32 3.72
CA CYS A 94 11.58 15.50 4.92
C CYS A 94 10.59 14.36 5.19
N HIS A 95 10.50 13.37 4.28
CA HIS A 95 9.59 12.21 4.35
C HIS A 95 8.13 12.60 4.57
N GLY A 96 7.69 13.72 3.98
CA GLY A 96 6.30 14.17 4.03
C GLY A 96 5.41 13.46 3.01
N ASN A 97 4.08 13.56 3.21
CA ASN A 97 3.10 13.02 2.27
C ASN A 97 3.21 13.70 0.89
N VAL A 98 3.45 15.02 0.85
CA VAL A 98 3.61 15.76 -0.41
C VAL A 98 4.84 15.27 -1.17
N GLU A 99 5.98 15.10 -0.50
CA GLU A 99 7.19 14.55 -1.14
C GLU A 99 6.97 13.12 -1.64
N ARG A 100 6.34 12.24 -0.85
CA ARG A 100 6.04 10.86 -1.26
C ARG A 100 5.10 10.83 -2.45
N GLN A 101 4.06 11.66 -2.45
CA GLN A 101 3.14 11.79 -3.57
C GLN A 101 3.86 12.26 -4.84
N ARG A 102 4.66 13.33 -4.77
CA ARG A 102 5.39 13.86 -5.93
C ARG A 102 6.41 12.88 -6.49
N TYR A 103 7.13 12.16 -5.62
CA TYR A 103 8.03 11.08 -6.03
C TYR A 103 7.26 9.96 -6.75
N SER A 104 6.17 9.47 -6.15
CA SER A 104 5.32 8.44 -6.74
C SER A 104 4.73 8.87 -8.08
N GLU A 105 4.28 10.11 -8.18
CA GLU A 105 3.74 10.68 -9.42
C GLU A 105 4.80 10.74 -10.52
N ALA A 106 6.00 11.25 -10.21
CA ALA A 106 7.11 11.34 -11.13
C ALA A 106 7.52 9.95 -11.65
N LEU A 107 7.67 8.97 -10.75
CA LEU A 107 7.98 7.59 -11.15
C LEU A 107 6.89 7.01 -12.05
N LEU A 108 5.63 7.07 -11.65
CA LEU A 108 4.54 6.47 -12.43
C LEU A 108 4.34 7.16 -13.79
N ASN A 109 4.68 8.45 -13.93
CA ASN A 109 4.69 9.15 -15.21
C ASN A 109 5.80 8.63 -16.12
N GLU A 110 7.01 8.45 -15.57
CA GLU A 110 8.17 7.91 -16.30
C GLU A 110 7.98 6.46 -16.76
N LEU A 111 7.08 5.72 -16.12
CA LEU A 111 6.70 4.35 -16.46
C LEU A 111 5.48 4.24 -17.39
N ASP A 112 4.91 5.38 -17.81
CA ASP A 112 3.69 5.48 -18.63
C ASP A 112 2.53 4.61 -18.09
N VAL A 113 2.34 4.63 -16.76
CA VAL A 113 1.24 3.89 -16.13
C VAL A 113 -0.07 4.65 -16.38
N GLN A 114 -0.83 4.17 -17.37
CA GLN A 114 -2.15 4.72 -17.74
C GLN A 114 -3.19 4.45 -16.66
N GLY A 115 -4.17 5.35 -16.50
CA GLY A 115 -5.19 5.33 -15.44
C GLY A 115 -5.16 6.53 -14.51
N LYS A 116 -4.17 7.43 -14.66
CA LYS A 116 -4.15 8.75 -14.02
C LYS A 116 -5.11 9.70 -14.73
N ASP A 117 -6.34 9.78 -14.23
CA ASP A 117 -7.31 10.88 -14.38
C ASP A 117 -7.10 11.84 -15.58
N ARG A 118 -7.16 11.28 -16.80
CA ARG A 118 -7.28 12.03 -18.07
C ARG A 118 -8.25 11.32 -19.02
N GLY A 119 -9.52 11.26 -18.62
CA GLY A 119 -10.66 11.29 -19.54
C GLY A 119 -10.82 10.24 -20.65
N ARG A 120 -10.02 9.18 -20.77
CA ARG A 120 -10.25 8.11 -21.78
C ARG A 120 -9.80 6.73 -21.30
N ARG A 121 -10.76 5.79 -21.29
CA ARG A 121 -10.70 4.33 -21.11
C ARG A 121 -10.00 3.85 -19.83
N GLU A 122 -10.79 3.20 -18.97
CA GLU A 122 -10.42 2.59 -17.70
C GLU A 122 -9.37 1.49 -17.91
N THR A 123 -8.09 1.85 -17.87
CA THR A 123 -7.02 0.90 -17.57
C THR A 123 -6.88 0.84 -16.05
N GLY A 124 -7.33 -0.28 -15.47
CA GLY A 124 -7.44 -0.44 -14.04
C GLY A 124 -6.08 -0.35 -13.33
N VAL A 125 -5.94 0.72 -12.54
CA VAL A 125 -4.85 0.86 -11.56
C VAL A 125 -5.45 0.65 -10.18
N VAL A 126 -5.04 -0.42 -9.50
CA VAL A 126 -5.41 -0.63 -8.09
C VAL A 126 -4.24 -0.23 -7.20
N GLU A 127 -4.53 0.61 -6.23
CA GLU A 127 -3.56 1.06 -5.24
C GLU A 127 -3.58 0.13 -4.02
N LEU A 128 -2.43 -0.48 -3.71
CA LEU A 128 -2.24 -1.21 -2.47
C LEU A 128 -1.39 -0.39 -1.51
N ARG A 129 -2.00 0.07 -0.42
CA ARG A 129 -1.29 0.69 0.69
C ARG A 129 -1.05 -0.33 1.79
N ALA A 130 0.19 -0.47 2.24
CA ALA A 130 0.42 -1.03 3.56
C ALA A 130 -0.19 -0.08 4.61
N GLN A 131 -0.84 -0.60 5.65
CA GLN A 131 -1.40 0.25 6.70
C GLN A 131 -0.28 1.11 7.29
N GLU A 132 -0.44 2.42 7.20
CA GLU A 132 0.41 3.38 7.92
C GLU A 132 -0.10 3.49 9.34
N THR A 133 0.84 3.38 10.27
CA THR A 133 0.62 3.36 11.71
C THR A 133 0.13 4.74 12.16
N ALA A 134 -1.15 4.83 12.52
CA ALA A 134 -1.66 5.98 13.26
C ALA A 134 -1.32 5.77 14.74
N GLU A 135 -0.24 6.41 15.20
CA GLU A 135 0.14 6.44 16.61
C GLU A 135 0.14 7.90 17.09
N LYS A 136 -0.32 8.14 18.33
CA LYS A 136 -0.29 9.47 18.96
C LYS A 136 1.10 10.13 18.87
N GLY A 137 1.11 11.40 18.48
CA GLY A 137 2.30 12.22 18.21
C GLY A 137 3.53 11.94 19.08
N TRP A 138 4.62 11.57 18.41
CA TRP A 138 5.94 11.39 19.02
C TRP A 138 6.53 12.71 19.53
N ARG A 139 7.08 12.69 20.75
CA ARG A 139 7.91 13.79 21.26
C ARG A 139 9.39 13.53 20.92
N ARG A 140 10.18 14.62 20.92
CA ARG A 140 11.60 14.66 20.47
C ARG A 140 12.57 13.75 21.26
N SER A 141 12.14 13.06 22.31
CA SER A 141 12.99 12.28 23.24
C SER A 141 13.13 10.77 22.93
N ASP A 142 12.45 10.24 21.91
CA ASP A 142 12.08 8.81 21.91
C ASP A 142 12.92 7.90 20.99
N VAL A 143 14.22 8.17 20.84
CA VAL A 143 15.16 7.28 20.11
C VAL A 143 15.25 5.89 20.78
N SER A 144 15.06 5.82 22.10
CA SER A 144 15.05 4.58 22.89
C SER A 144 13.81 3.70 22.67
N PHE A 145 12.72 4.23 22.10
CA PHE A 145 11.47 3.48 21.89
C PHE A 145 11.37 2.79 20.52
N ALA A 146 12.12 3.23 19.50
CA ALA A 146 12.23 2.52 18.22
C ALA A 146 12.80 1.09 18.38
N GLN A 147 13.58 0.85 19.45
CA GLN A 147 14.01 -0.49 19.86
C GLN A 147 12.89 -1.31 20.52
N ASN A 148 11.94 -0.67 21.22
CA ASN A 148 10.81 -1.33 21.89
C ASN A 148 9.66 -1.71 20.94
N SER A 149 9.47 -0.98 19.83
CA SER A 149 8.46 -1.27 18.80
C SER A 149 8.88 -2.34 17.78
N ARG A 150 10.03 -3.00 17.96
CA ARG A 150 10.58 -4.02 17.05
C ARG A 150 10.70 -3.55 15.58
N VAL A 151 10.84 -2.24 15.36
CA VAL A 151 11.02 -1.66 14.04
C VAL A 151 12.41 -2.02 13.54
N LYS A 152 12.48 -2.84 12.49
CA LYS A 152 13.76 -3.26 11.88
C LYS A 152 14.22 -2.21 10.88
N VAL A 153 15.25 -1.46 11.22
CA VAL A 153 15.95 -0.50 10.36
C VAL A 153 17.37 -0.99 10.06
N LYS A 154 17.89 -0.64 8.88
CA LYS A 154 19.22 -1.05 8.41
C LYS A 154 20.34 -0.22 9.04
N ASP A 155 20.10 1.07 9.26
CA ASP A 155 21.07 2.05 9.75
C ASP A 155 20.38 3.25 10.42
N GLY A 156 21.18 4.19 10.92
CA GLY A 156 20.69 5.40 11.59
C GLY A 156 19.96 6.38 10.65
N GLU A 157 20.27 6.37 9.35
CA GLU A 157 19.57 7.22 8.38
C GLU A 157 18.14 6.72 8.15
N GLU A 158 17.97 5.40 7.96
CA GLU A 158 16.65 4.78 7.86
C GLU A 158 15.88 4.95 9.18
N ALA A 159 16.54 4.88 10.34
CA ALA A 159 15.90 5.18 11.62
C ALA A 159 15.30 6.60 11.62
N ILE A 160 16.09 7.62 11.26
CA ILE A 160 15.63 9.02 11.19
C ILE A 160 14.49 9.19 10.18
N ALA A 161 14.57 8.52 9.02
CA ALA A 161 13.51 8.51 8.02
C ALA A 161 12.19 7.98 8.60
N VAL A 162 12.25 6.89 9.37
CA VAL A 162 11.08 6.34 10.06
C VAL A 162 10.50 7.33 11.05
N ILE A 163 11.34 7.91 11.92
CA ILE A 163 10.93 8.89 12.94
C ILE A 163 10.15 10.05 12.30
N ARG A 164 10.69 10.62 11.23
CA ARG A 164 10.09 11.77 10.53
C ARG A 164 8.75 11.42 9.88
N THR A 165 8.62 10.21 9.35
CA THR A 165 7.37 9.74 8.71
C THR A 165 6.28 9.54 9.75
N VAL A 166 6.58 8.84 10.85
CA VAL A 166 5.61 8.55 11.92
C VAL A 166 5.11 9.84 12.58
N GLN A 167 6.00 10.81 12.85
CA GLN A 167 5.64 12.12 13.40
C GLN A 167 4.63 12.91 12.55
N LYS A 168 4.48 12.56 11.27
CA LYS A 168 3.58 13.22 10.33
C LYS A 168 2.28 12.45 10.09
N CYS A 169 2.13 11.24 10.64
CA CYS A 169 0.92 10.45 10.53
C CYS A 169 -0.14 10.96 11.52
N ASP A 170 -1.22 11.52 11.00
CA ASP A 170 -2.30 12.11 11.80
C ASP A 170 -3.64 11.94 11.07
N LEU A 171 -4.66 11.43 11.76
CA LEU A 171 -5.98 11.15 11.18
C LEU A 171 -6.64 12.42 10.62
N GLU A 172 -6.50 13.56 11.31
CA GLU A 172 -7.12 14.82 10.85
C GLU A 172 -6.59 15.22 9.47
N LYS A 173 -5.28 15.06 9.26
CA LYS A 173 -4.64 15.33 7.97
C LYS A 173 -5.00 14.31 6.89
N GLN A 174 -5.41 13.09 7.28
CA GLN A 174 -5.89 12.09 6.32
C GLN A 174 -7.32 12.35 5.83
N LEU A 175 -8.12 13.14 6.57
CA LEU A 175 -9.51 13.39 6.22
C LEU A 175 -9.68 13.99 4.82
N GLU A 176 -8.84 14.95 4.43
CA GLU A 176 -8.88 15.55 3.09
C GLU A 176 -8.71 14.49 1.99
N HIS A 177 -7.81 13.52 2.21
CA HIS A 177 -7.56 12.44 1.26
C HIS A 177 -8.73 11.46 1.19
N ILE A 178 -9.37 11.15 2.33
CA ILE A 178 -10.57 10.31 2.37
C ILE A 178 -11.73 10.99 1.62
N LEU A 179 -11.91 12.30 1.81
CA LEU A 179 -12.94 13.07 1.11
C LEU A 179 -12.72 13.08 -0.41
N LYS A 180 -11.48 13.31 -0.87
CA LYS A 180 -11.14 13.19 -2.30
C LYS A 180 -11.46 11.80 -2.83
N LEU A 181 -11.08 10.75 -2.10
CA LEU A 181 -11.35 9.37 -2.50
C LEU A 181 -12.86 9.08 -2.57
N ASN A 182 -13.68 9.69 -1.70
CA ASN A 182 -15.14 9.57 -1.74
C ASN A 182 -15.77 10.15 -3.02
N ASP A 183 -15.14 11.16 -3.63
CA ASP A 183 -15.63 11.79 -4.86
C ASP A 183 -15.10 11.12 -6.13
N MET A 184 -13.99 10.38 -6.02
CA MET A 184 -13.44 9.59 -7.12
C MET A 184 -14.26 8.32 -7.40
N LYS A 185 -14.21 7.83 -8.65
CA LYS A 185 -14.82 6.53 -9.04
C LYS A 185 -14.01 5.30 -8.57
N THR A 186 -12.87 5.52 -7.93
CA THR A 186 -11.96 4.49 -7.45
C THR A 186 -12.66 3.55 -6.46
N LYS A 187 -12.54 2.24 -6.69
CA LYS A 187 -12.97 1.23 -5.73
C LYS A 187 -11.94 1.09 -4.61
N THR A 188 -12.42 0.84 -3.39
CA THR A 188 -11.57 0.86 -2.20
C THR A 188 -11.73 -0.41 -1.38
N MET A 189 -10.61 -1.03 -0.99
CA MET A 189 -10.60 -2.08 0.02
C MET A 189 -9.71 -1.69 1.20
N ILE A 190 -10.24 -1.85 2.41
CA ILE A 190 -9.49 -1.61 3.65
C ILE A 190 -9.50 -2.91 4.47
N THR A 191 -8.34 -3.49 4.73
CA THR A 191 -8.20 -4.68 5.59
C THR A 191 -7.43 -4.32 6.86
N PHE A 192 -7.94 -4.73 8.03
CA PHE A 192 -7.26 -4.49 9.30
C PHE A 192 -7.55 -5.56 10.37
N GLY A 193 -6.62 -5.73 11.30
CA GLY A 193 -6.63 -6.76 12.34
C GLY A 193 -6.92 -6.22 13.73
N GLY A 194 -7.59 -7.00 14.58
CA GLY A 194 -7.94 -6.57 15.95
C GLY A 194 -6.84 -6.73 17.00
N ARG A 195 -5.79 -7.51 16.72
CA ARG A 195 -4.60 -7.71 17.56
C ARG A 195 -3.35 -7.08 16.94
N ASP A 196 -3.54 -6.06 16.10
CA ASP A 196 -2.44 -5.22 15.66
C ASP A 196 -2.07 -4.27 16.79
N HIS A 197 -0.81 -4.33 17.24
CA HIS A 197 -0.31 -3.46 18.31
C HIS A 197 0.25 -2.15 17.78
N VAL A 198 0.39 -2.03 16.46
CA VAL A 198 0.93 -0.84 15.79
C VAL A 198 -0.19 0.03 15.21
N VAL A 199 -1.45 -0.42 15.30
CA VAL A 199 -2.61 0.33 14.83
C VAL A 199 -3.71 0.33 15.87
N GLU A 200 -4.17 1.52 16.24
CA GLU A 200 -5.29 1.71 17.15
C GLU A 200 -6.61 1.39 16.40
N LYS A 201 -7.26 0.28 16.78
CA LYS A 201 -8.50 -0.18 16.13
C LYS A 201 -9.59 0.90 16.18
N GLU A 202 -9.69 1.65 17.28
CA GLU A 202 -10.65 2.72 17.47
C GLU A 202 -10.48 3.82 16.43
N ILE A 203 -9.23 4.21 16.14
CA ILE A 203 -8.88 5.21 15.13
C ILE A 203 -9.27 4.73 13.73
N ILE A 204 -9.04 3.44 13.41
CA ILE A 204 -9.50 2.89 12.12
C ILE A 204 -11.02 2.93 12.03
N PHE A 205 -11.73 2.50 13.06
CA PHE A 205 -13.20 2.52 13.05
C PHE A 205 -13.75 3.94 12.92
N GLU A 206 -13.14 4.94 13.57
CA GLU A 206 -13.47 6.35 13.39
C GLU A 206 -13.19 6.81 11.95
N ALA A 207 -12.04 6.46 11.38
CA ALA A 207 -11.70 6.76 10.00
C ALA A 207 -12.70 6.15 9.02
N LEU A 208 -13.12 4.90 9.23
CA LEU A 208 -14.09 4.19 8.38
C LEU A 208 -15.42 4.92 8.27
N GLN A 209 -15.87 5.60 9.34
CA GLN A 209 -17.10 6.41 9.30
C GLN A 209 -17.01 7.57 8.31
N LYS A 210 -15.80 7.98 7.90
CA LYS A 210 -15.59 9.06 6.93
C LYS A 210 -15.63 8.55 5.48
N TYR A 211 -15.54 7.25 5.23
CA TYR A 211 -15.64 6.68 3.89
C TYR A 211 -17.11 6.48 3.48
N LYS A 212 -17.44 6.82 2.23
CA LYS A 212 -18.77 6.63 1.64
C LYS A 212 -18.79 5.38 0.77
N GLY A 213 -19.86 4.60 0.86
CA GLY A 213 -20.12 3.46 -0.03
C GLY A 213 -19.29 2.20 0.23
N LEU A 214 -18.59 2.11 1.38
CA LEU A 214 -17.93 0.87 1.79
C LEU A 214 -18.89 -0.03 2.56
N LYS A 215 -18.99 -1.31 2.17
CA LYS A 215 -19.63 -2.33 3.00
C LYS A 215 -18.63 -2.84 4.04
N HIS A 216 -19.01 -2.83 5.31
CA HIS A 216 -18.16 -3.33 6.39
C HIS A 216 -18.42 -4.81 6.69
N PHE A 217 -17.35 -5.60 6.74
CA PHE A 217 -17.34 -6.99 7.16
C PHE A 217 -16.51 -7.15 8.42
N SER A 218 -17.04 -7.87 9.41
CA SER A 218 -16.41 -8.04 10.72
C SER A 218 -16.40 -9.50 11.12
N PHE A 219 -15.21 -10.06 11.27
CA PHE A 219 -15.01 -11.47 11.58
C PHE A 219 -14.25 -11.64 12.89
N LYS A 220 -14.62 -12.65 13.68
CA LYS A 220 -13.90 -12.97 14.92
C LYS A 220 -12.57 -13.69 14.63
N LYS A 221 -12.53 -14.58 13.64
CA LYS A 221 -11.38 -15.46 13.38
C LYS A 221 -11.02 -15.55 11.90
N ASP A 222 -11.44 -16.61 11.21
CA ASP A 222 -11.16 -16.80 9.79
C ASP A 222 -12.37 -16.44 8.95
N ILE A 223 -12.09 -16.20 7.67
CA ILE A 223 -13.07 -15.90 6.63
C ILE A 223 -13.23 -17.20 5.84
N SER A 224 -14.43 -17.75 5.85
CA SER A 224 -14.78 -18.92 5.04
C SER A 224 -14.78 -18.60 3.55
N ASP A 225 -14.76 -19.62 2.70
CA ASP A 225 -14.80 -19.43 1.24
C ASP A 225 -16.10 -18.74 0.78
N GLU A 226 -17.22 -18.94 1.49
CA GLU A 226 -18.49 -18.28 1.18
C GLU A 226 -18.43 -16.79 1.53
N GLU A 227 -17.98 -16.45 2.73
CA GLU A 227 -17.79 -15.05 3.15
C GLU A 227 -16.79 -14.34 2.25
N ARG A 228 -15.73 -15.04 1.83
CA ARG A 228 -14.76 -14.54 0.87
C ARG A 228 -15.42 -14.21 -0.46
N ARG A 229 -16.21 -15.12 -1.04
CA ARG A 229 -16.96 -14.86 -2.28
C ARG A 229 -17.92 -13.68 -2.13
N GLU A 230 -18.57 -13.55 -0.99
CA GLU A 230 -19.43 -12.40 -0.69
C GLU A 230 -18.64 -11.09 -0.75
N ILE A 231 -17.48 -11.00 -0.07
CA ILE A 231 -16.61 -9.82 -0.09
C ILE A 231 -16.18 -9.47 -1.51
N ILE A 232 -15.75 -10.46 -2.29
CA ILE A 232 -15.32 -10.25 -3.69
C ILE A 232 -16.48 -9.77 -4.57
N GLY A 233 -17.68 -10.31 -4.35
CA GLY A 233 -18.88 -9.96 -5.12
C GLY A 233 -19.32 -8.50 -4.96
N ILE A 234 -18.99 -7.86 -3.82
CA ILE A 234 -19.32 -6.45 -3.55
C ILE A 234 -18.76 -5.51 -4.61
N PHE A 235 -17.57 -5.79 -5.14
CA PHE A 235 -16.91 -4.90 -6.12
C PHE A 235 -17.62 -4.83 -7.47
N LYS A 236 -18.65 -5.66 -7.73
CA LYS A 236 -19.50 -5.52 -8.91
C LYS A 236 -20.34 -4.24 -8.88
N ASP A 237 -20.97 -3.97 -7.74
CA ASP A 237 -22.02 -2.95 -7.64
C ASP A 237 -21.74 -1.87 -6.57
N HIS A 238 -20.69 -2.03 -5.77
CA HIS A 238 -20.37 -1.11 -4.69
C HIS A 238 -19.01 -0.44 -4.89
N LYS A 239 -18.87 0.71 -4.23
CA LYS A 239 -17.62 1.46 -4.17
C LYS A 239 -16.52 0.72 -3.41
N GLY A 240 -16.86 -0.18 -2.49
CA GLY A 240 -15.84 -1.03 -1.93
C GLY A 240 -16.22 -1.73 -0.64
N ALA A 241 -15.19 -2.23 0.05
CA ALA A 241 -15.35 -3.00 1.27
C ALA A 241 -14.31 -2.63 2.33
N SER A 242 -14.69 -2.72 3.60
CA SER A 242 -13.75 -2.82 4.71
C SER A 242 -13.89 -4.19 5.37
N VAL A 243 -12.76 -4.83 5.66
CA VAL A 243 -12.71 -6.19 6.22
C VAL A 243 -11.89 -6.16 7.50
N PHE A 244 -12.58 -6.34 8.61
CA PHE A 244 -12.00 -6.44 9.93
C PHE A 244 -11.92 -7.90 10.38
N VAL A 245 -10.77 -8.30 10.90
CA VAL A 245 -10.59 -9.63 11.49
C VAL A 245 -9.99 -9.51 12.89
N ALA A 246 -10.81 -9.76 13.91
CA ALA A 246 -10.43 -9.55 15.31
C ALA A 246 -9.20 -10.37 15.73
N SER A 247 -9.06 -11.60 15.23
CA SER A 247 -7.94 -12.47 15.58
C SER A 247 -6.63 -12.15 14.84
N ASP A 248 -6.65 -11.28 13.85
CA ASP A 248 -5.46 -10.96 13.07
C ASP A 248 -4.56 -9.92 13.74
N ASN A 249 -3.29 -9.92 13.34
CA ASN A 249 -2.24 -9.00 13.78
C ASN A 249 -1.60 -8.34 12.54
N HIS A 250 -0.55 -7.56 12.72
CA HIS A 250 0.16 -6.85 11.64
C HIS A 250 0.63 -7.71 10.45
N PHE A 251 0.61 -9.04 10.53
CA PHE A 251 0.89 -9.93 9.40
C PHE A 251 -0.32 -10.19 8.49
N GLN A 252 -1.31 -9.29 8.46
CA GLN A 252 -2.49 -9.43 7.61
C GLN A 252 -2.15 -9.55 6.13
N ASN A 253 -1.16 -8.80 5.64
CA ASN A 253 -0.70 -8.89 4.24
C ASN A 253 -0.29 -10.32 3.85
N LYS A 254 0.17 -11.13 4.81
CA LYS A 254 0.46 -12.55 4.59
C LYS A 254 -0.80 -13.40 4.67
N LYS A 255 -1.59 -13.24 5.74
CA LYS A 255 -2.75 -14.09 6.03
C LYS A 255 -3.91 -13.89 5.06
N ARG A 256 -4.07 -12.67 4.55
CA ARG A 256 -5.19 -12.25 3.71
C ARG A 256 -4.74 -11.93 2.28
N ALA A 257 -3.54 -12.38 1.90
CA ALA A 257 -2.99 -12.16 0.56
C ALA A 257 -3.94 -12.67 -0.54
N ASP A 258 -4.53 -13.86 -0.34
CA ASP A 258 -5.49 -14.46 -1.28
C ASP A 258 -6.75 -13.61 -1.43
N LEU A 259 -7.27 -13.08 -0.32
CA LEU A 259 -8.45 -12.21 -0.34
C LEU A 259 -8.14 -10.89 -1.07
N VAL A 260 -7.00 -10.26 -0.75
CA VAL A 260 -6.62 -8.98 -1.36
C VAL A 260 -6.35 -9.13 -2.86
N ALA A 261 -5.66 -10.20 -3.29
CA ALA A 261 -5.37 -10.42 -4.70
C ALA A 261 -6.65 -10.66 -5.53
N GLU A 262 -7.60 -11.45 -5.00
CA GLU A 262 -8.89 -11.64 -5.69
C GLU A 262 -9.76 -10.39 -5.69
N ALA A 263 -9.70 -9.59 -4.62
CA ALA A 263 -10.42 -8.30 -4.59
C ALA A 263 -9.86 -7.35 -5.64
N VAL A 264 -8.53 -7.26 -5.76
CA VAL A 264 -7.86 -6.50 -6.83
C VAL A 264 -8.33 -6.98 -8.21
N GLN A 265 -8.33 -8.28 -8.45
CA GLN A 265 -8.80 -8.83 -9.73
C GLN A 265 -10.26 -8.43 -9.99
N SER A 266 -11.15 -8.54 -9.00
CA SER A 266 -12.55 -8.14 -9.12
C SER A 266 -12.71 -6.65 -9.42
N MET A 267 -11.91 -5.77 -8.80
CA MET A 267 -11.89 -4.33 -9.08
C MET A 267 -11.34 -3.96 -10.47
N LEU A 268 -10.52 -4.81 -11.07
CA LEU A 268 -9.99 -4.59 -12.42
C LEU A 268 -10.97 -5.04 -13.51
N VAL A 269 -11.85 -5.99 -13.18
CA VAL A 269 -12.80 -6.60 -14.11
C VAL A 269 -14.18 -5.91 -14.06
N HIS A 270 -14.52 -5.26 -12.95
CA HIS A 270 -15.81 -4.61 -12.69
C HIS A 270 -15.62 -3.17 -12.21
#